data_AF-F7XPM9-F1
#
_entry.id   AF-F7XPM9-F1
#
_cell.length_a   1.000
_cell.length_b   1.000
_cell.length_c   1.000
_cell.angle_alpha   90.00
_cell.angle_beta   90.00
_cell.angle_gamma   90.00
#
_symmetry.space_group_name_H-M   'P 1'
#
loop_
_entity.id
_entity.type
_entity.pdbx_description
1 polymer ?
#
loop_
_entity_poly.entity_id
_entity_poly.type
_entity_poly.pdbx_seq_one_letter_code
_entity_poly.pdbx_strand_id
1 'polypeptide(L)'
;MSKLDIILVAVTVCVFAIAGVNAYMGYAGFDSHSQHYMTDGEWSERTCGGCHMNVYSDAQQSYHVQTDIEKWSPLTNINIEADGMNRWAEEVGIYHPGGGPLEEYGVDIDCLICHDQTDRYDFDKRVEAMQRGEFQKANFRAFEDASLELQQSPYYIANYMLDVLTPLPVVIAIHDPIYGGPSNQACAQSCHLQEVETTAVTWAEDIHSEYDVHANLKCIDCHVTTDHQIGSSTLTTTPPEHGELTNVMPSCEASGCHEGISHGPIADAHLDFMTCQTCHIPKLAGADRMERASPLDKFSWKDGYRSDEIRSEDFTPLIGWYGHSSNGLPASADMDDPDVKMTPFNVITGSWWDAGIDEDVVQNPNTSTSIGNPIPVSHVKAADMDGDGVVTLDEIRSVDITGDGEPDYPDAILRTVDLFYPVNHNIAGSMKGLSEPLSCDGCHGVSATDFLQQAHFPGPGEEPADCLQCHEVRPPMDWAFLGYDRDPAETDPPTNWSDMDVTVTYPRQPPGQIEREPAF
;
A
#
# COMPACT_ATOMS: atom_id res chain seq x y z
N MET A 1 -24.61 13.81 62.92
CA MET A 1 -24.38 13.83 61.46
C MET A 1 -25.56 14.53 60.81
N SER A 2 -25.26 15.55 59.99
CA SER A 2 -26.26 16.23 59.18
C SER A 2 -26.86 15.26 58.14
N LYS A 3 -28.03 15.55 57.58
CA LYS A 3 -28.60 14.72 56.49
C LYS A 3 -27.64 14.60 55.30
N LEU A 4 -26.80 15.61 55.08
CA LEU A 4 -25.78 15.61 54.03
C LEU A 4 -24.66 14.60 54.36
N ASP A 5 -24.21 14.54 55.62
CA ASP A 5 -23.16 13.61 56.05
C ASP A 5 -23.63 12.15 55.92
N ILE A 6 -24.92 11.89 56.21
CA ILE A 6 -25.51 10.56 56.08
C ILE A 6 -25.62 10.15 54.61
N ILE A 7 -25.98 11.08 53.72
CA ILE A 7 -26.04 10.83 52.28
C ILE A 7 -24.63 10.60 51.73
N LEU A 8 -23.65 11.42 52.13
CA LEU A 8 -22.26 11.23 51.71
C LEU A 8 -21.71 9.88 52.17
N VAL A 9 -21.92 9.51 53.43
CA VAL A 9 -21.50 8.21 53.95
C VAL A 9 -22.20 7.07 53.21
N ALA A 10 -23.49 7.20 52.90
CA ALA A 10 -24.23 6.17 52.15
C ALA A 10 -23.72 6.04 50.71
N VAL A 11 -23.44 7.15 50.02
CA VAL A 11 -22.85 7.15 48.67
C VAL A 11 -21.46 6.53 48.71
N THR A 12 -20.60 6.92 49.66
CA THR A 12 -19.26 6.37 49.82
C THR A 12 -19.31 4.86 50.10
N VAL A 13 -20.20 4.40 50.98
CA VAL A 13 -20.38 2.97 51.25
C VAL A 13 -20.90 2.21 50.04
N CYS A 14 -21.82 2.78 49.25
CA CYS A 14 -22.29 2.16 48.00
C CYS A 14 -21.18 2.09 46.95
N VAL A 15 -20.37 3.13 46.78
CA VAL A 15 -19.21 3.13 45.85
C VAL A 15 -18.20 2.07 46.26
N PHE A 16 -17.84 1.98 47.55
CA PHE A 16 -16.93 0.94 48.04
C PHE A 16 -17.52 -0.47 47.99
N ALA A 17 -18.84 -0.64 48.16
CA ALA A 17 -19.51 -1.93 48.02
C ALA A 17 -19.53 -2.38 46.55
N ILE A 18 -19.79 -1.48 45.60
CA ILE A 18 -19.75 -1.78 44.17
C ILE A 18 -18.30 -2.08 43.73
N ALA A 19 -17.33 -1.29 44.20
CA ALA A 19 -15.91 -1.55 43.96
C ALA A 19 -15.45 -2.89 44.55
N GLY A 20 -15.89 -3.23 45.77
CA GLY A 20 -15.57 -4.49 46.43
C GLY A 20 -16.22 -5.72 45.78
N VAL A 21 -17.42 -5.59 45.23
CA VAL A 21 -18.08 -6.66 44.47
C VAL A 21 -17.38 -6.90 43.13
N ASN A 22 -16.93 -5.83 42.45
CA ASN A 22 -16.14 -5.95 41.22
C ASN A 22 -14.74 -6.55 41.46
N ALA A 23 -14.08 -6.20 42.57
CA ALA A 23 -12.83 -6.82 42.98
C ALA A 23 -12.97 -8.32 43.31
N TYR A 24 -14.14 -8.75 43.78
CA TYR A 24 -14.41 -10.16 44.11
C TYR A 24 -14.80 -11.01 42.89
N MET A 25 -15.38 -10.41 41.85
CA MET A 25 -15.80 -11.13 40.64
C MET A 25 -14.70 -11.30 39.56
N GLY A 26 -13.53 -10.68 39.74
CA GLY A 26 -12.38 -10.77 38.83
C GLY A 26 -11.11 -11.39 39.41
N TYR A 27 -11.18 -11.99 40.61
CA TYR A 27 -9.99 -12.53 41.28
C TYR A 27 -9.84 -14.04 41.10
N ALA A 28 -9.23 -14.43 39.98
CA ALA A 28 -8.67 -15.76 39.80
C ALA A 28 -7.24 -15.64 39.27
N GLY A 29 -6.35 -15.20 40.16
CA GLY A 29 -4.91 -15.51 40.19
C GLY A 29 -4.11 -15.30 38.90
N PHE A 30 -3.32 -14.23 38.86
CA PHE A 30 -1.86 -14.31 38.99
C PHE A 30 -1.32 -12.92 39.38
N ASP A 31 -0.55 -12.92 40.46
CA ASP A 31 -0.17 -11.78 41.29
C ASP A 31 0.72 -10.73 40.60
N SER A 32 0.63 -9.49 41.10
CA SER A 32 1.69 -8.47 41.15
C SER A 32 2.04 -7.58 39.94
N HIS A 33 1.42 -7.73 38.75
CA HIS A 33 1.78 -6.86 37.61
C HIS A 33 1.10 -5.48 37.55
N SER A 34 0.13 -5.20 38.43
CA SER A 34 -0.76 -4.04 38.36
C SER A 34 -0.43 -2.90 39.32
N GLN A 35 0.79 -2.82 39.87
CA GLN A 35 1.05 -1.81 40.90
C GLN A 35 1.12 -0.37 40.38
N HIS A 36 1.32 -0.08 39.10
CA HIS A 36 1.64 1.28 38.65
C HIS A 36 1.10 1.53 37.23
N TYR A 37 -0.20 1.81 37.08
CA TYR A 37 -0.75 2.26 35.80
C TYR A 37 -0.68 3.79 35.74
N MET A 38 0.22 4.29 34.88
CA MET A 38 0.64 5.69 34.68
C MET A 38 1.46 6.34 35.81
N THR A 39 2.54 5.71 36.26
CA THR A 39 3.39 6.31 37.30
C THR A 39 4.56 7.14 36.80
N ASP A 40 4.98 6.96 35.55
CA ASP A 40 6.14 7.70 35.02
C ASP A 40 5.77 8.71 33.93
N GLY A 41 4.51 8.78 33.51
CA GLY A 41 4.09 9.68 32.42
C GLY A 41 4.65 9.28 31.03
N GLU A 42 5.21 8.07 30.94
CA GLU A 42 5.76 7.48 29.72
C GLU A 42 4.78 6.44 29.16
N TRP A 43 4.49 6.54 27.86
CA TRP A 43 3.66 5.59 27.12
C TRP A 43 4.49 4.34 26.81
N SER A 44 4.02 3.18 27.27
CA SER A 44 4.65 1.88 26.95
C SER A 44 3.59 0.81 26.75
N GLU A 45 3.89 -0.20 25.92
CA GLU A 45 2.98 -1.28 25.53
C GLU A 45 2.43 -2.11 26.70
N ARG A 46 3.18 -2.17 27.81
CA ARG A 46 2.72 -2.75 29.08
C ARG A 46 1.43 -2.10 29.60
N THR A 47 1.17 -0.87 29.18
CA THR A 47 -0.04 -0.10 29.50
C THR A 47 -1.23 -0.55 28.64
N CYS A 48 -1.06 -0.71 27.33
CA CYS A 48 -2.13 -1.17 26.43
C CYS A 48 -2.51 -2.64 26.64
N GLY A 49 -1.50 -3.53 26.76
CA GLY A 49 -1.71 -4.96 26.97
C GLY A 49 -2.36 -5.31 28.32
N GLY A 50 -2.40 -4.37 29.27
CA GLY A 50 -3.13 -4.52 30.53
C GLY A 50 -4.66 -4.51 30.38
N CYS A 51 -5.17 -3.89 29.30
CA CYS A 51 -6.60 -3.80 28.98
C CYS A 51 -6.97 -4.56 27.70
N HIS A 52 -6.05 -4.66 26.74
CA HIS A 52 -6.21 -5.33 25.45
C HIS A 52 -5.45 -6.66 25.42
N MET A 53 -6.01 -7.67 26.10
CA MET A 53 -5.40 -9.01 26.18
C MET A 53 -5.25 -9.62 24.78
N ASN A 54 -4.10 -10.25 24.51
CA ASN A 54 -3.72 -10.92 23.24
C ASN A 54 -3.58 -10.01 22.01
N VAL A 55 -3.97 -8.74 22.06
CA VAL A 55 -3.88 -7.83 20.90
C VAL A 55 -2.44 -7.67 20.39
N TYR A 56 -1.46 -7.58 21.29
CA TYR A 56 -0.06 -7.51 20.90
C TYR A 56 0.40 -8.77 20.15
N SER A 57 0.03 -9.96 20.65
CA SER A 57 0.40 -11.21 19.97
C SER A 57 -0.27 -11.34 18.61
N ASP A 58 -1.50 -10.85 18.48
CA ASP A 58 -2.25 -10.86 17.22
C ASP A 58 -1.59 -9.93 16.21
N ALA A 59 -1.26 -8.69 16.61
CA ALA A 59 -0.56 -7.72 15.78
C ALA A 59 0.85 -8.19 15.39
N GLN A 60 1.61 -8.76 16.33
CA GLN A 60 2.95 -9.29 16.08
C GLN A 60 2.92 -10.42 15.05
N GLN A 61 1.87 -11.23 14.99
CA GLN A 61 1.71 -12.30 14.00
C GLN A 61 1.17 -11.81 12.66
N SER A 62 0.74 -10.55 12.57
CA SER A 62 0.20 -10.01 11.32
C SER A 62 1.30 -9.88 10.26
N TYR A 63 0.95 -10.03 8.98
CA TYR A 63 1.90 -9.79 7.89
C TYR A 63 2.34 -8.31 7.74
N HIS A 64 1.71 -7.36 8.44
CA HIS A 64 2.22 -5.98 8.51
C HIS A 64 3.46 -5.87 9.40
N VAL A 65 3.64 -6.84 10.33
CA VAL A 65 4.80 -6.91 11.25
C VAL A 65 5.77 -8.00 10.83
N GLN A 66 5.27 -9.17 10.43
CA GLN A 66 6.10 -10.26 9.90
C GLN A 66 6.34 -9.99 8.41
N THR A 67 7.43 -9.29 8.09
CA THR A 67 7.83 -8.98 6.71
C THR A 67 9.08 -9.76 6.32
N ASP A 68 9.13 -10.23 5.07
CA ASP A 68 10.34 -10.85 4.51
C ASP A 68 11.34 -9.77 4.07
N ILE A 69 12.33 -9.51 4.92
CA ILE A 69 13.37 -8.48 4.67
C ILE A 69 14.45 -8.93 3.70
N GLU A 70 14.57 -10.24 3.44
CA GLU A 70 15.55 -10.79 2.49
C GLU A 70 15.03 -10.70 1.05
N LYS A 71 13.72 -10.55 0.88
CA LYS A 71 13.09 -10.36 -0.43
C LYS A 71 13.57 -9.07 -1.08
N TRP A 72 14.35 -9.23 -2.15
CA TRP A 72 14.82 -8.10 -2.94
C TRP A 72 13.66 -7.42 -3.69
N SER A 73 13.72 -6.09 -3.76
CA SER A 73 12.81 -5.25 -4.53
C SER A 73 13.60 -4.32 -5.44
N PRO A 74 13.17 -4.12 -6.71
CA PRO A 74 13.86 -3.22 -7.62
C PRO A 74 13.78 -1.75 -7.18
N LEU A 75 12.73 -1.37 -6.43
CA LEU A 75 12.54 0.01 -5.96
C LEU A 75 13.52 0.43 -4.85
N THR A 76 14.01 -0.52 -4.05
CA THR A 76 14.91 -0.26 -2.92
C THR A 76 16.33 -0.75 -3.19
N ASN A 77 16.46 -1.81 -4.00
CA ASN A 77 17.71 -2.48 -4.33
C ASN A 77 18.58 -2.73 -3.10
N ILE A 78 17.95 -3.19 -2.01
CA ILE A 78 18.62 -3.57 -0.77
C ILE A 78 18.97 -5.04 -0.84
N ASN A 79 20.22 -5.34 -0.55
CA ASN A 79 20.69 -6.70 -0.30
C ASN A 79 21.17 -6.76 1.14
N ILE A 80 20.44 -7.45 2.02
CA ILE A 80 20.75 -7.49 3.46
C ILE A 80 22.14 -8.10 3.73
N GLU A 81 22.56 -9.10 2.95
CA GLU A 81 23.87 -9.74 3.13
C GLU A 81 25.02 -8.78 2.82
N ALA A 82 24.89 -7.96 1.76
CA ALA A 82 25.91 -7.02 1.32
C ALA A 82 25.85 -5.67 2.05
N ASP A 83 24.64 -5.14 2.27
CA ASP A 83 24.42 -3.78 2.78
C ASP A 83 24.18 -3.74 4.30
N GLY A 84 23.85 -4.88 4.91
CA GLY A 84 23.50 -5.00 6.32
C GLY A 84 22.08 -4.53 6.65
N MET A 85 21.57 -5.03 7.76
CA MET A 85 20.20 -4.77 8.20
C MET A 85 19.94 -3.32 8.64
N ASN A 86 20.98 -2.57 9.04
CA ASN A 86 20.83 -1.15 9.40
C ASN A 86 20.33 -0.32 8.22
N ARG A 87 20.85 -0.57 7.00
CA ARG A 87 20.41 0.14 5.80
C ARG A 87 18.92 -0.10 5.56
N TRP A 88 18.48 -1.35 5.72
CA TRP A 88 17.06 -1.67 5.63
C TRP A 88 16.24 -0.93 6.68
N ALA A 89 16.64 -0.94 7.94
CA ALA A 89 15.90 -0.27 9.01
C ALA A 89 15.80 1.26 8.81
N GLU A 90 16.87 1.88 8.29
CA GLU A 90 16.98 3.33 8.08
C GLU A 90 16.30 3.82 6.78
N GLU A 91 16.21 2.99 5.73
CA GLU A 91 15.64 3.37 4.43
C GLU A 91 14.23 2.82 4.19
N VAL A 92 13.93 1.61 4.68
CA VAL A 92 12.68 0.89 4.40
C VAL A 92 11.88 0.63 5.68
N GLY A 93 12.55 0.24 6.76
CA GLY A 93 11.95 -0.01 8.07
C GLY A 93 11.30 1.22 8.71
N ILE A 94 11.56 2.42 8.19
CA ILE A 94 10.89 3.66 8.61
C ILE A 94 9.37 3.60 8.48
N TYR A 95 8.86 2.85 7.49
CA TYR A 95 7.41 2.63 7.27
C TYR A 95 6.90 1.37 7.97
N HIS A 96 7.76 0.58 8.60
CA HIS A 96 7.35 -0.61 9.34
C HIS A 96 6.71 -0.19 10.68
N PRO A 97 5.58 -0.80 11.10
CA PRO A 97 4.88 -0.44 12.35
C PRO A 97 5.64 -0.82 13.63
N GLY A 98 6.90 -1.27 13.54
CA GLY A 98 7.66 -1.83 14.68
C GLY A 98 7.36 -3.31 14.96
N GLY A 99 8.04 -3.90 15.93
CA GLY A 99 8.03 -5.35 16.17
C GLY A 99 8.73 -6.13 15.06
N GLY A 100 8.50 -7.44 15.00
CA GLY A 100 9.06 -8.31 13.96
C GLY A 100 10.58 -8.10 13.75
N PRO A 101 11.04 -7.83 12.51
CA PRO A 101 12.45 -7.55 12.23
C PRO A 101 13.04 -6.37 13.02
N LEU A 102 12.24 -5.39 13.46
CA LEU A 102 12.74 -4.25 14.21
C LEU A 102 12.87 -4.48 15.73
N GLU A 103 12.41 -5.63 16.24
CA GLU A 103 12.51 -5.99 17.65
C GLU A 103 13.98 -6.05 18.12
N GLU A 104 14.91 -6.50 17.26
CA GLU A 104 16.34 -6.54 17.60
C GLU A 104 16.96 -5.16 17.81
N TYR A 105 16.36 -4.12 17.25
CA TYR A 105 16.75 -2.72 17.44
C TYR A 105 16.08 -2.09 18.67
N GLY A 106 15.15 -2.81 19.31
CA GLY A 106 14.32 -2.33 20.41
C GLY A 106 13.23 -1.36 19.94
N VAL A 107 12.75 -1.51 18.68
CA VAL A 107 11.56 -0.82 18.19
C VAL A 107 10.38 -1.79 18.32
N ASP A 108 9.60 -1.62 19.38
CA ASP A 108 8.40 -2.42 19.58
C ASP A 108 7.25 -1.95 18.66
N ILE A 109 6.11 -2.64 18.68
CA ILE A 109 4.95 -2.32 17.83
C ILE A 109 4.38 -0.95 18.24
N ASP A 110 4.36 -0.01 17.32
CA ASP A 110 3.76 1.29 17.55
C ASP A 110 2.23 1.20 17.44
N CYS A 111 1.52 1.00 18.55
CA CYS A 111 0.05 0.99 18.53
C CYS A 111 -0.55 2.33 18.05
N LEU A 112 0.13 3.46 18.30
CA LEU A 112 -0.42 4.79 18.04
C LEU A 112 -0.30 5.18 16.57
N ILE A 113 0.62 4.56 15.81
CA ILE A 113 0.74 4.74 14.37
C ILE A 113 -0.59 4.45 13.63
N CYS A 114 -1.41 3.55 14.18
CA CYS A 114 -2.73 3.21 13.62
C CYS A 114 -3.87 3.77 14.46
N HIS A 115 -3.74 3.79 15.79
CA HIS A 115 -4.86 4.06 16.69
C HIS A 115 -4.99 5.51 17.15
N ASP A 116 -4.07 6.42 16.79
CA ASP A 116 -4.24 7.84 17.11
C ASP A 116 -5.48 8.43 16.43
N GLN A 117 -6.36 9.05 17.23
CA GLN A 117 -7.51 9.83 16.74
C GLN A 117 -7.33 11.33 17.00
N THR A 118 -6.20 11.73 17.58
CA THR A 118 -5.96 13.11 17.99
C THR A 118 -5.32 13.97 16.90
N ASP A 119 -4.82 13.36 15.82
CA ASP A 119 -4.06 14.03 14.76
C ASP A 119 -2.85 14.78 15.36
N ARG A 120 -2.21 14.13 16.34
CA ARG A 120 -1.05 14.64 17.07
C ARG A 120 0.15 13.72 16.98
N TYR A 121 -0.06 12.48 16.55
CA TYR A 121 1.04 11.56 16.25
C TYR A 121 1.88 12.10 15.08
N ASP A 122 3.17 12.29 15.32
CA ASP A 122 4.12 12.92 14.39
C ASP A 122 5.01 11.84 13.76
N PHE A 123 4.54 11.29 12.64
CA PHE A 123 5.25 10.21 11.94
C PHE A 123 6.64 10.65 11.45
N ASP A 124 6.80 11.91 11.02
CA ASP A 124 8.08 12.43 10.53
C ASP A 124 9.16 12.38 11.61
N LYS A 125 8.83 12.69 12.87
CA LYS A 125 9.77 12.54 13.99
C LYS A 125 10.19 11.10 14.24
N ARG A 126 9.29 10.14 14.01
CA ARG A 126 9.63 8.71 14.06
C ARG A 126 10.63 8.37 12.97
N VAL A 127 10.36 8.78 11.73
CA VAL A 127 11.23 8.57 10.56
C VAL A 127 12.61 9.18 10.82
N GLU A 128 12.68 10.44 11.28
CA GLU A 128 13.96 11.10 11.59
C GLU A 128 14.76 10.35 12.65
N ALA A 129 14.10 9.80 13.67
CA ALA A 129 14.76 9.02 14.71
C ALA A 129 15.33 7.70 14.16
N MET A 130 14.54 6.99 13.33
CA MET A 130 14.99 5.77 12.65
C MET A 130 16.20 6.05 11.76
N GLN A 131 16.15 7.09 10.92
CA GLN A 131 17.24 7.48 10.02
C GLN A 131 18.52 7.93 10.74
N ARG A 132 18.42 8.37 11.99
CA ARG A 132 19.59 8.71 12.84
C ARG A 132 20.13 7.52 13.64
N GLY A 133 19.53 6.34 13.50
CA GLY A 133 19.84 5.15 14.29
C GLY A 133 19.39 5.26 15.76
N GLU A 134 18.51 6.20 16.10
CA GLU A 134 17.91 6.35 17.44
C GLU A 134 16.73 5.38 17.65
N PHE A 135 16.88 4.12 17.22
CA PHE A 135 15.79 3.14 17.09
C PHE A 135 14.93 3.00 18.36
N GLN A 136 15.52 2.79 19.54
CA GLN A 136 14.76 2.62 20.79
C GLN A 136 13.89 3.82 21.19
N LYS A 137 14.12 4.99 20.58
CA LYS A 137 13.36 6.21 20.85
C LYS A 137 12.36 6.52 19.75
N ALA A 138 12.36 5.81 18.63
CA ALA A 138 11.60 6.17 17.44
C ALA A 138 10.11 6.38 17.73
N ASN A 139 9.44 5.38 18.31
CA ASN A 139 8.02 5.46 18.66
C ASN A 139 7.75 6.59 19.68
N PHE A 140 8.65 6.76 20.66
CA PHE A 140 8.53 7.85 21.64
C PHE A 140 8.61 9.24 20.98
N ARG A 141 9.52 9.43 20.01
CA ARG A 141 9.65 10.72 19.29
C ARG A 141 8.38 11.10 18.54
N ALA A 142 7.65 10.11 18.04
CA ALA A 142 6.39 10.33 17.32
C ALA A 142 5.32 10.95 18.22
N PHE A 143 5.35 10.66 19.53
CA PHE A 143 4.31 11.05 20.47
C PHE A 143 4.78 11.99 21.58
N GLU A 144 6.06 12.36 21.60
CA GLU A 144 6.69 13.18 22.66
C GLU A 144 5.91 14.49 22.89
N ASP A 145 5.65 15.25 21.82
CA ASP A 145 4.94 16.53 21.89
C ASP A 145 3.44 16.34 22.21
N ALA A 146 2.80 15.37 21.56
CA ALA A 146 1.40 15.03 21.77
C ALA A 146 1.13 14.66 23.24
N SER A 147 2.00 13.85 23.83
CA SER A 147 1.92 13.45 25.24
C SER A 147 1.97 14.65 26.17
N LEU A 148 2.88 15.60 25.94
CA LEU A 148 3.03 16.80 26.77
C LEU A 148 1.80 17.72 26.71
N GLU A 149 1.15 17.82 25.55
CA GLU A 149 -0.10 18.58 25.38
C GLU A 149 -1.29 17.84 26.00
N LEU A 150 -1.43 16.54 25.73
CA LEU A 150 -2.52 15.72 26.24
C LEU A 150 -2.48 15.64 27.76
N GLN A 151 -1.30 15.59 28.38
CA GLN A 151 -1.13 15.65 29.84
C GLN A 151 -1.72 16.92 30.49
N GLN A 152 -1.90 18.00 29.72
CA GLN A 152 -2.49 19.26 30.17
C GLN A 152 -4.00 19.33 29.93
N SER A 153 -4.58 18.37 29.20
CA SER A 153 -6.00 18.33 28.85
C SER A 153 -6.87 17.96 30.07
N PRO A 154 -8.01 18.64 30.29
CA PRO A 154 -8.98 18.25 31.31
C PRO A 154 -9.50 16.82 31.15
N TYR A 155 -9.53 16.29 29.92
CA TYR A 155 -9.95 14.92 29.63
C TYR A 155 -8.90 13.89 30.09
N TYR A 156 -7.62 14.19 29.89
CA TYR A 156 -6.52 13.34 30.37
C TYR A 156 -6.43 13.35 31.89
N ILE A 157 -6.55 14.53 32.50
CA ILE A 157 -6.61 14.68 33.97
C ILE A 157 -7.83 13.92 34.51
N ALA A 158 -8.98 13.98 33.83
CA ALA A 158 -10.15 13.20 34.20
C ALA A 158 -9.90 11.69 34.07
N ASN A 159 -9.29 11.23 32.97
CA ASN A 159 -8.95 9.81 32.76
C ASN A 159 -8.01 9.29 33.86
N TYR A 160 -6.93 10.04 34.14
CA TYR A 160 -5.98 9.78 35.23
C TYR A 160 -6.66 9.72 36.61
N MET A 161 -7.61 10.62 36.88
CA MET A 161 -8.32 10.68 38.16
C MET A 161 -9.43 9.63 38.29
N LEU A 162 -9.97 9.14 37.18
CA LEU A 162 -11.05 8.15 37.13
C LEU A 162 -10.50 6.72 37.24
N ASP A 163 -9.27 6.45 36.80
CA ASP A 163 -8.59 5.15 36.93
C ASP A 163 -8.51 4.59 38.36
N VAL A 164 -8.67 5.43 39.38
CA VAL A 164 -8.69 5.02 40.79
C VAL A 164 -10.08 4.55 41.27
N LEU A 165 -11.17 4.94 40.58
CA LEU A 165 -12.55 4.80 41.10
C LEU A 165 -13.63 4.37 40.09
N THR A 166 -13.37 4.32 38.78
CA THR A 166 -14.40 4.01 37.78
C THR A 166 -14.41 2.55 37.29
N PRO A 167 -15.62 1.96 37.06
CA PRO A 167 -15.75 0.71 36.33
C PRO A 167 -15.20 0.81 34.89
N LEU A 168 -14.58 -0.26 34.40
CA LEU A 168 -13.98 -0.41 33.06
C LEU A 168 -14.79 0.20 31.88
N PRO A 169 -16.14 0.11 31.84
CA PRO A 169 -16.93 0.72 30.76
C PRO A 169 -16.86 2.25 30.66
N VAL A 170 -16.54 2.96 31.75
CA VAL A 170 -16.41 4.43 31.74
C VAL A 170 -15.04 4.86 31.22
N VAL A 171 -14.00 4.06 31.46
CA VAL A 171 -12.65 4.28 30.93
C VAL A 171 -12.64 4.13 29.41
N ILE A 172 -13.29 3.09 28.88
CA ILE A 172 -13.42 2.87 27.42
C ILE A 172 -14.14 4.05 26.74
N ALA A 173 -15.22 4.57 27.33
CA ALA A 173 -15.98 5.69 26.76
C ALA A 173 -15.20 7.03 26.70
N ILE A 174 -14.10 7.16 27.45
CA ILE A 174 -13.20 8.31 27.44
C ILE A 174 -11.97 8.03 26.55
N HIS A 175 -11.61 6.75 26.38
CA HIS A 175 -10.49 6.30 25.57
C HIS A 175 -10.81 6.30 24.07
N ASP A 176 -11.97 5.79 23.65
CA ASP A 176 -12.36 5.66 22.23
C ASP A 176 -12.31 6.98 21.41
N PRO A 177 -12.65 8.16 21.98
CA PRO A 177 -12.52 9.44 21.28
C PRO A 177 -11.07 9.94 21.10
N ILE A 178 -10.11 9.34 21.80
CA ILE A 178 -8.68 9.70 21.78
C ILE A 178 -7.89 8.63 21.02
N TYR A 179 -8.23 7.36 21.27
CA TYR A 179 -7.62 6.19 20.68
C TYR A 179 -8.72 5.21 20.26
N GLY A 180 -8.89 5.04 18.96
CA GLY A 180 -10.03 4.32 18.36
C GLY A 180 -9.57 3.44 17.21
N GLY A 181 -10.52 2.85 16.46
CA GLY A 181 -10.19 2.13 15.24
C GLY A 181 -9.44 3.02 14.23
N PRO A 182 -8.59 2.45 13.35
CA PRO A 182 -7.72 3.23 12.49
C PRO A 182 -8.49 4.22 11.61
N SER A 183 -7.92 5.41 11.48
CA SER A 183 -8.40 6.43 10.55
C SER A 183 -7.79 6.21 9.16
N ASN A 184 -8.45 6.69 8.10
CA ASN A 184 -7.88 6.64 6.75
C ASN A 184 -6.55 7.39 6.69
N GLN A 185 -6.45 8.49 7.45
CA GLN A 185 -5.26 9.33 7.52
C GLN A 185 -4.06 8.57 8.12
N ALA A 186 -4.28 7.80 9.18
CA ALA A 186 -3.25 6.97 9.81
C ALA A 186 -2.67 5.95 8.80
N CYS A 187 -3.51 5.29 8.02
CA CYS A 187 -3.05 4.39 6.96
C CYS A 187 -2.31 5.18 5.86
N ALA A 188 -2.96 6.22 5.33
CA ALA A 188 -2.55 6.96 4.15
C ALA A 188 -1.25 7.74 4.32
N GLN A 189 -1.09 8.45 5.44
CA GLN A 189 -0.02 9.44 5.62
C GLN A 189 1.18 8.90 6.37
N SER A 190 1.02 7.83 7.17
CA SER A 190 2.17 7.20 7.85
C SER A 190 2.91 6.25 6.91
N CYS A 191 2.22 5.24 6.35
CA CYS A 191 2.92 4.16 5.64
C CYS A 191 2.54 4.08 4.17
N HIS A 192 1.26 4.21 3.83
CA HIS A 192 0.78 4.00 2.46
C HIS A 192 1.02 5.19 1.52
N LEU A 193 1.71 6.25 1.97
CA LEU A 193 2.14 7.36 1.11
C LEU A 193 3.17 6.89 0.07
N GLN A 194 3.99 5.89 0.40
CA GLN A 194 4.97 5.30 -0.54
C GLN A 194 4.31 4.61 -1.74
N GLU A 195 3.03 4.24 -1.65
CA GLU A 195 2.31 3.60 -2.76
C GLU A 195 2.01 4.57 -3.90
N VAL A 196 2.10 5.88 -3.65
CA VAL A 196 1.97 6.91 -4.68
C VAL A 196 3.01 6.72 -5.79
N GLU A 197 4.25 6.36 -5.44
CA GLU A 197 5.32 6.11 -6.42
C GLU A 197 4.92 5.01 -7.41
N THR A 198 4.30 3.93 -6.92
CA THR A 198 4.03 2.73 -7.70
C THR A 198 2.66 2.71 -8.36
N THR A 199 1.66 3.33 -7.76
CA THR A 199 0.26 3.18 -8.19
C THR A 199 -0.45 4.51 -8.45
N ALA A 200 0.22 5.65 -8.24
CA ALA A 200 -0.32 6.99 -8.44
C ALA A 200 -1.64 7.25 -7.69
N VAL A 201 -1.76 6.60 -6.53
CA VAL A 201 -2.93 6.67 -5.65
C VAL A 201 -3.04 8.05 -5.01
N THR A 202 -4.27 8.52 -4.83
CA THR A 202 -4.50 9.89 -4.36
C THR A 202 -5.01 9.97 -2.92
N TRP A 203 -5.22 8.85 -2.22
CA TRP A 203 -5.85 8.85 -0.88
C TRP A 203 -5.12 9.67 0.18
N ALA A 204 -3.83 9.90 -0.02
CA ALA A 204 -3.04 10.70 0.89
C ALA A 204 -3.28 12.20 0.66
N GLU A 205 -3.84 12.62 -0.47
CA GLU A 205 -4.11 14.01 -0.84
C GLU A 205 -5.48 14.48 -0.33
N ASP A 206 -5.56 15.76 0.06
CA ASP A 206 -6.80 16.34 0.57
C ASP A 206 -7.94 16.34 -0.48
N ILE A 207 -7.55 16.36 -1.76
CA ILE A 207 -8.46 16.36 -2.91
C ILE A 207 -8.88 14.95 -3.37
N HIS A 208 -8.40 13.89 -2.71
CA HIS A 208 -8.71 12.50 -3.05
C HIS A 208 -10.20 12.23 -3.31
N SER A 209 -11.08 12.86 -2.52
CA SER A 209 -12.52 12.64 -2.58
C SER A 209 -13.17 13.10 -3.89
N GLU A 210 -12.46 13.86 -4.71
CA GLU A 210 -12.84 14.23 -6.08
C GLU A 210 -12.50 13.13 -7.10
N TYR A 211 -11.52 12.27 -6.80
CA TYR A 211 -10.94 11.29 -7.71
C TYR A 211 -11.34 9.85 -7.43
N ASP A 212 -11.84 9.55 -6.23
CA ASP A 212 -12.34 8.23 -5.87
C ASP A 212 -13.79 8.30 -5.33
N VAL A 213 -14.68 7.52 -5.95
CA VAL A 213 -16.08 7.39 -5.51
C VAL A 213 -16.20 6.80 -4.10
N HIS A 214 -15.21 6.02 -3.66
CA HIS A 214 -15.17 5.35 -2.37
C HIS A 214 -14.44 6.13 -1.29
N ALA A 215 -13.97 7.36 -1.55
CA ALA A 215 -13.19 8.15 -0.59
C ALA A 215 -13.85 8.39 0.79
N ASN A 216 -15.16 8.22 0.90
CA ASN A 216 -15.90 8.33 2.16
C ASN A 216 -15.97 7.02 2.97
N LEU A 217 -15.56 5.89 2.39
CA LEU A 217 -15.44 4.62 3.09
C LEU A 217 -14.15 4.61 3.92
N LYS A 218 -14.13 3.84 5.00
CA LYS A 218 -12.88 3.58 5.72
C LYS A 218 -12.05 2.56 4.96
N CYS A 219 -10.73 2.65 5.03
CA CYS A 219 -9.83 1.65 4.44
C CYS A 219 -10.23 0.24 4.89
N ILE A 220 -10.51 0.06 6.18
CA ILE A 220 -10.90 -1.22 6.79
C ILE A 220 -12.28 -1.75 6.38
N ASP A 221 -13.12 -0.94 5.72
CA ASP A 221 -14.41 -1.41 5.17
C ASP A 221 -14.18 -2.32 3.96
N CYS A 222 -13.10 -2.08 3.20
CA CYS A 222 -12.62 -2.96 2.15
C CYS A 222 -11.51 -3.88 2.68
N HIS A 223 -10.53 -3.33 3.40
CA HIS A 223 -9.43 -4.04 4.06
C HIS A 223 -9.89 -4.69 5.37
N VAL A 224 -10.85 -5.60 5.24
CA VAL A 224 -11.50 -6.29 6.37
C VAL A 224 -10.43 -6.85 7.30
N THR A 225 -10.49 -6.42 8.56
CA THR A 225 -9.49 -6.75 9.57
C THR A 225 -10.09 -7.71 10.59
N THR A 226 -9.43 -8.83 10.85
CA THR A 226 -9.78 -9.77 11.92
C THR A 226 -8.52 -10.10 12.70
N ASP A 227 -8.57 -9.99 14.03
CA ASP A 227 -7.42 -10.28 14.91
C ASP A 227 -6.13 -9.56 14.47
N HIS A 228 -6.23 -8.25 14.20
CA HIS A 228 -5.16 -7.38 13.65
C HIS A 228 -4.56 -7.84 12.32
N GLN A 229 -5.11 -8.88 11.71
CA GLN A 229 -4.83 -9.21 10.35
C GLN A 229 -5.72 -8.40 9.42
N ILE A 230 -5.18 -7.29 8.94
CA ILE A 230 -5.76 -6.49 7.86
C ILE A 230 -5.77 -7.35 6.59
N GLY A 231 -6.80 -7.27 5.76
CA GLY A 231 -6.88 -7.99 4.48
C GLY A 231 -6.11 -7.29 3.36
N SER A 232 -5.55 -8.08 2.43
CA SER A 232 -4.85 -7.57 1.23
C SER A 232 -5.23 -8.36 -0.02
N SER A 233 -5.12 -7.69 -1.17
CA SER A 233 -5.24 -8.27 -2.51
C SER A 233 -3.89 -8.79 -3.06
N THR A 234 -2.79 -8.59 -2.34
CA THR A 234 -1.42 -8.98 -2.74
C THR A 234 -0.75 -9.88 -1.68
N LEU A 235 -0.05 -10.93 -2.13
CA LEU A 235 0.77 -11.85 -1.31
C LEU A 235 2.23 -11.38 -1.15
N THR A 236 2.62 -10.23 -1.72
CA THR A 236 4.03 -9.98 -2.05
C THR A 236 4.96 -9.82 -0.84
N THR A 237 4.44 -9.42 0.33
CA THR A 237 5.22 -9.23 1.56
C THR A 237 4.87 -10.23 2.66
N THR A 238 3.90 -11.12 2.43
CA THR A 238 3.47 -12.10 3.43
C THR A 238 4.48 -13.24 3.50
N PRO A 239 5.07 -13.54 4.67
CA PRO A 239 5.93 -14.70 4.83
C PRO A 239 5.18 -15.98 4.43
N PRO A 240 5.85 -16.97 3.80
CA PRO A 240 5.20 -18.17 3.28
C PRO A 240 4.37 -18.94 4.32
N GLU A 241 4.71 -18.82 5.60
CA GLU A 241 4.04 -19.47 6.73
C GLU A 241 2.71 -18.79 7.16
N HIS A 242 2.39 -17.61 6.62
CA HIS A 242 1.18 -16.83 6.95
C HIS A 242 0.18 -16.71 5.77
N GLY A 243 0.28 -17.58 4.75
CA GLY A 243 -0.53 -17.53 3.53
C GLY A 243 -2.03 -17.81 3.68
N GLU A 244 -2.55 -18.15 4.87
CA GLU A 244 -3.98 -18.49 5.07
C GLU A 244 -4.93 -17.27 5.08
N LEU A 245 -4.40 -16.04 5.14
CA LEU A 245 -5.18 -14.79 5.28
C LEU A 245 -5.06 -13.85 4.07
N THR A 246 -4.63 -14.38 2.94
CA THR A 246 -4.56 -13.66 1.66
C THR A 246 -5.89 -13.71 0.92
N ASN A 247 -6.28 -12.64 0.22
CA ASN A 247 -7.52 -12.53 -0.56
C ASN A 247 -8.84 -12.50 0.23
N VAL A 248 -8.85 -11.90 1.42
CA VAL A 248 -10.10 -11.63 2.19
C VAL A 248 -10.74 -10.27 1.86
N MET A 249 -10.22 -9.56 0.86
CA MET A 249 -10.84 -8.34 0.35
C MET A 249 -12.19 -8.64 -0.31
N PRO A 250 -13.27 -7.92 0.04
CA PRO A 250 -14.52 -7.98 -0.70
C PRO A 250 -14.27 -7.59 -2.17
N SER A 251 -14.79 -8.39 -3.10
CA SER A 251 -14.87 -7.99 -4.51
C SER A 251 -15.84 -6.81 -4.67
N CYS A 252 -15.77 -6.08 -5.79
CA CYS A 252 -16.74 -5.03 -6.11
C CYS A 252 -18.20 -5.54 -6.02
N GLU A 253 -18.45 -6.78 -6.45
CA GLU A 253 -19.77 -7.42 -6.45
C GLU A 253 -20.23 -7.96 -5.08
N ALA A 254 -19.45 -7.76 -4.01
CA ALA A 254 -19.80 -8.28 -2.70
C ALA A 254 -21.16 -7.73 -2.22
N SER A 255 -21.88 -8.54 -1.43
CA SER A 255 -23.14 -8.14 -0.81
C SER A 255 -22.95 -6.87 0.02
N GLY A 256 -23.69 -5.81 -0.31
CA GLY A 256 -23.55 -4.49 0.32
C GLY A 256 -22.75 -3.47 -0.51
N CYS A 257 -22.09 -3.92 -1.59
CA CYS A 257 -21.36 -3.09 -2.55
C CYS A 257 -22.15 -3.03 -3.88
N HIS A 258 -21.67 -3.72 -4.93
CA HIS A 258 -22.27 -3.74 -6.28
C HIS A 258 -22.98 -5.06 -6.62
N GLU A 259 -23.49 -5.79 -5.61
CA GLU A 259 -24.18 -7.06 -5.80
C GLU A 259 -25.31 -6.97 -6.83
N GLY A 260 -25.18 -7.75 -7.91
CA GLY A 260 -26.19 -7.93 -8.96
C GLY A 260 -26.33 -6.76 -9.94
N ILE A 261 -25.42 -5.78 -9.93
CA ILE A 261 -25.36 -4.77 -10.98
C ILE A 261 -25.11 -5.44 -12.34
N SER A 262 -25.77 -4.93 -13.38
CA SER A 262 -25.52 -5.31 -14.77
C SER A 262 -25.25 -4.06 -15.60
N HIS A 263 -24.28 -4.15 -16.50
CA HIS A 263 -23.90 -3.11 -17.47
C HIS A 263 -24.43 -3.44 -18.87
N GLY A 264 -25.42 -4.32 -18.95
CA GLY A 264 -25.94 -4.85 -20.20
C GLY A 264 -25.10 -6.01 -20.75
N PRO A 265 -25.62 -6.77 -21.73
CA PRO A 265 -25.06 -8.06 -22.11
C PRO A 265 -23.64 -7.97 -22.70
N ILE A 266 -23.26 -6.84 -23.30
CA ILE A 266 -21.93 -6.66 -23.88
C ILE A 266 -20.91 -6.43 -22.78
N ALA A 267 -21.12 -5.43 -21.92
CA ALA A 267 -20.18 -5.13 -20.85
C ALA A 267 -20.11 -6.25 -19.81
N ASP A 268 -21.23 -6.90 -19.48
CA ASP A 268 -21.22 -8.06 -18.56
C ASP A 268 -20.38 -9.22 -19.12
N ALA A 269 -20.38 -9.43 -20.45
CA ALA A 269 -19.52 -10.44 -21.07
C ALA A 269 -18.02 -10.08 -21.02
N HIS A 270 -17.67 -8.78 -20.93
CA HIS A 270 -16.27 -8.37 -20.77
C HIS A 270 -15.75 -8.67 -19.36
N LEU A 271 -16.62 -8.68 -18.34
CA LEU A 271 -16.23 -8.97 -16.96
C LEU A 271 -15.76 -10.43 -16.75
N ASP A 272 -15.96 -11.31 -17.74
CA ASP A 272 -15.39 -12.65 -17.75
C ASP A 272 -13.85 -12.60 -17.81
N PHE A 273 -13.27 -11.63 -18.51
CA PHE A 273 -11.82 -11.51 -18.71
C PHE A 273 -11.23 -10.15 -18.32
N MET A 274 -12.04 -9.19 -17.88
CA MET A 274 -11.60 -7.87 -17.40
C MET A 274 -12.04 -7.63 -15.96
N THR A 275 -11.25 -6.88 -15.20
CA THR A 275 -11.65 -6.37 -13.88
C THR A 275 -12.51 -5.11 -14.01
N CYS A 276 -13.35 -4.82 -13.01
CA CYS A 276 -14.15 -3.59 -12.98
C CYS A 276 -13.25 -2.34 -13.04
N GLN A 277 -12.09 -2.42 -12.39
CA GLN A 277 -11.05 -1.39 -12.37
C GLN A 277 -10.59 -0.98 -13.77
N THR A 278 -10.62 -1.90 -14.74
CA THR A 278 -10.20 -1.60 -16.11
C THR A 278 -11.04 -0.48 -16.73
N CYS A 279 -12.35 -0.50 -16.53
CA CYS A 279 -13.23 0.58 -17.01
C CYS A 279 -13.27 1.76 -16.02
N HIS A 280 -13.15 1.47 -14.72
CA HIS A 280 -13.35 2.46 -13.67
C HIS A 280 -12.06 3.17 -13.21
N ILE A 281 -10.89 2.90 -13.79
CA ILE A 281 -9.65 3.65 -13.57
C ILE A 281 -9.12 4.12 -14.94
N PRO A 282 -9.81 5.06 -15.60
CA PRO A 282 -9.46 5.53 -16.95
C PRO A 282 -8.19 6.39 -16.98
N LYS A 283 -7.77 6.94 -15.83
CA LYS A 283 -6.73 7.96 -15.74
C LYS A 283 -6.11 7.97 -14.34
N LEU A 284 -4.81 8.18 -14.26
CA LEU A 284 -4.02 8.31 -13.04
C LEU A 284 -3.52 9.74 -12.89
N ALA A 285 -3.40 10.19 -11.63
CA ALA A 285 -2.96 11.55 -11.33
C ALA A 285 -1.44 11.67 -11.47
N GLY A 286 -0.98 12.79 -12.04
CA GLY A 286 0.43 13.16 -12.04
C GLY A 286 0.83 13.96 -10.80
N ALA A 287 2.13 14.21 -10.66
CA ALA A 287 2.70 15.00 -9.56
C ALA A 287 2.17 16.44 -9.51
N ASP A 288 1.69 17.01 -10.63
CA ASP A 288 1.07 18.35 -10.65
C ASP A 288 -0.21 18.45 -9.79
N ARG A 289 -0.78 17.31 -9.37
CA ARG A 289 -1.95 17.21 -8.49
C ARG A 289 -1.63 16.75 -7.08
N MET A 290 -0.37 16.43 -6.78
CA MET A 290 0.01 15.80 -5.51
C MET A 290 1.00 16.67 -4.78
N GLU A 291 0.79 16.87 -3.48
CA GLU A 291 1.68 17.66 -2.64
C GLU A 291 2.58 16.78 -1.78
N ARG A 292 2.13 15.57 -1.43
CA ARG A 292 2.80 14.73 -0.41
C ARG A 292 3.77 13.71 -1.00
N ALA A 293 3.49 13.18 -2.19
CA ALA A 293 4.36 12.26 -2.90
C ALA A 293 4.11 12.33 -4.41
N SER A 294 4.96 11.68 -5.21
CA SER A 294 4.92 11.78 -6.67
C SER A 294 4.96 10.41 -7.34
N PRO A 295 4.16 10.17 -8.38
CA PRO A 295 4.19 8.92 -9.15
C PRO A 295 5.47 8.83 -9.97
N LEU A 296 6.10 7.66 -9.93
CA LEU A 296 7.35 7.39 -10.62
C LEU A 296 7.06 7.06 -12.09
N ASP A 297 7.86 7.59 -13.01
CA ASP A 297 7.94 7.16 -14.42
C ASP A 297 9.05 6.12 -14.58
N LYS A 298 10.24 6.47 -14.10
CA LYS A 298 11.44 5.66 -14.20
C LYS A 298 12.32 5.80 -12.98
N PHE A 299 13.14 4.79 -12.72
CA PHE A 299 14.24 4.91 -11.79
C PHE A 299 15.48 4.16 -12.29
N SER A 300 16.64 4.53 -11.77
CA SER A 300 17.90 3.89 -12.09
C SER A 300 18.79 3.78 -10.87
N TRP A 301 19.40 2.61 -10.71
CA TRP A 301 20.48 2.31 -9.78
C TRP A 301 21.84 2.16 -10.47
N LYS A 302 21.90 2.47 -11.78
CA LYS A 302 23.06 2.14 -12.63
C LYS A 302 24.39 2.70 -12.12
N ASP A 303 24.35 3.86 -11.45
CA ASP A 303 25.53 4.57 -10.96
C ASP A 303 25.76 4.36 -9.45
N GLY A 304 25.08 3.37 -8.85
CA GLY A 304 25.17 3.11 -7.43
C GLY A 304 24.36 4.07 -6.57
N TYR A 305 23.50 4.92 -7.14
CA TYR A 305 22.55 5.74 -6.40
C TYR A 305 21.22 5.72 -7.13
N ARG A 306 20.12 5.93 -6.39
CA ARG A 306 18.77 6.05 -6.98
C ARG A 306 18.63 7.39 -7.68
N SER A 307 18.29 7.35 -8.97
CA SER A 307 17.86 8.51 -9.75
C SER A 307 16.45 8.24 -10.25
N ASP A 308 15.54 9.19 -10.00
CA ASP A 308 14.11 9.06 -10.30
C ASP A 308 13.68 10.08 -11.37
N GLU A 309 12.83 9.64 -12.29
CA GLU A 309 12.05 10.47 -13.20
C GLU A 309 10.58 10.36 -12.79
N ILE A 310 9.92 11.51 -12.58
CA ILE A 310 8.56 11.62 -12.06
C ILE A 310 7.57 11.91 -13.19
N ARG A 311 6.36 11.37 -13.10
CA ARG A 311 5.25 11.76 -13.98
C ARG A 311 4.60 13.04 -13.50
N SER A 312 4.89 14.17 -14.16
CA SER A 312 4.28 15.46 -13.82
C SER A 312 2.79 15.52 -14.15
N GLU A 313 2.44 15.13 -15.37
CA GLU A 313 1.07 15.24 -15.88
C GLU A 313 0.25 13.98 -15.59
N ASP A 314 -1.08 14.12 -15.57
CA ASP A 314 -1.99 12.99 -15.49
C ASP A 314 -1.85 12.07 -16.71
N PHE A 315 -1.90 10.76 -16.50
CA PHE A 315 -1.58 9.79 -17.54
C PHE A 315 -2.55 8.61 -17.57
N THR A 316 -2.61 7.94 -18.72
CA THR A 316 -3.46 6.77 -18.93
C THR A 316 -2.76 5.51 -18.42
N PRO A 317 -3.41 4.68 -17.58
CA PRO A 317 -2.83 3.38 -17.21
C PRO A 317 -2.81 2.44 -18.42
N LEU A 318 -1.84 1.53 -18.45
CA LEU A 318 -1.79 0.46 -19.44
C LEU A 318 -2.67 -0.70 -18.99
N ILE A 319 -3.51 -1.23 -19.86
CA ILE A 319 -4.29 -2.44 -19.56
C ILE A 319 -3.46 -3.67 -19.94
N GLY A 320 -3.32 -4.60 -19.00
CA GLY A 320 -2.54 -5.83 -19.17
C GLY A 320 -3.17 -7.02 -18.44
N TRP A 321 -2.71 -8.22 -18.75
CA TRP A 321 -3.15 -9.43 -18.06
C TRP A 321 -2.51 -9.50 -16.66
N TYR A 322 -3.32 -9.74 -15.64
CA TYR A 322 -2.84 -9.86 -14.27
C TYR A 322 -3.13 -11.24 -13.71
N GLY A 323 -2.06 -11.96 -13.42
CA GLY A 323 -2.04 -13.19 -12.63
C GLY A 323 -1.22 -12.93 -11.38
N HIS A 324 -1.69 -13.47 -10.26
CA HIS A 324 -0.97 -13.29 -9.01
C HIS A 324 0.39 -14.01 -9.06
N SER A 325 1.50 -13.27 -9.18
CA SER A 325 2.85 -13.82 -9.11
C SER A 325 3.51 -13.43 -7.79
N SER A 326 3.87 -14.41 -6.96
CA SER A 326 4.49 -14.17 -5.65
C SER A 326 6.02 -14.10 -5.72
N ASN A 327 6.65 -14.61 -6.79
CA ASN A 327 8.07 -15.00 -6.80
C ASN A 327 8.93 -14.32 -7.89
N GLY A 328 8.42 -13.29 -8.58
CA GLY A 328 9.14 -12.60 -9.65
C GLY A 328 8.98 -11.08 -9.59
N LEU A 329 9.55 -10.40 -10.60
CA LEU A 329 9.31 -8.97 -10.79
C LEU A 329 7.81 -8.72 -11.09
N PRO A 330 7.26 -7.56 -10.70
CA PRO A 330 5.93 -7.14 -11.12
C PRO A 330 5.85 -7.12 -12.66
N ALA A 331 5.12 -8.06 -13.23
CA ALA A 331 5.02 -8.27 -14.67
C ALA A 331 3.58 -8.55 -15.08
N SER A 332 3.25 -8.25 -16.33
CA SER A 332 2.03 -8.75 -16.94
C SER A 332 2.10 -10.27 -17.06
N ALA A 333 0.97 -10.92 -16.81
CA ALA A 333 0.81 -12.35 -17.00
C ALA A 333 0.54 -12.71 -18.48
N ASP A 334 0.48 -14.00 -18.75
CA ASP A 334 0.14 -14.56 -20.06
C ASP A 334 -1.38 -14.59 -20.25
N MET A 335 -1.84 -14.26 -21.46
CA MET A 335 -3.25 -14.34 -21.87
C MET A 335 -3.82 -15.77 -21.79
N ASP A 336 -2.98 -16.78 -22.01
CA ASP A 336 -3.40 -18.18 -22.07
C ASP A 336 -3.67 -18.79 -20.67
N ASP A 337 -3.36 -18.05 -19.59
CA ASP A 337 -3.66 -18.46 -18.22
C ASP A 337 -5.16 -18.25 -17.91
N PRO A 338 -5.92 -19.30 -17.57
CA PRO A 338 -7.36 -19.18 -17.33
C PRO A 338 -7.71 -18.39 -16.06
N ASP A 339 -6.76 -18.18 -15.15
CA ASP A 339 -7.00 -17.51 -13.86
C ASP A 339 -6.62 -16.00 -13.90
N VAL A 340 -6.24 -15.47 -15.07
CA VAL A 340 -5.88 -14.06 -15.23
C VAL A 340 -7.02 -13.20 -15.74
N LYS A 341 -7.01 -11.93 -15.36
CA LYS A 341 -7.92 -10.92 -15.91
C LYS A 341 -7.15 -9.67 -16.31
N MET A 342 -7.65 -8.97 -17.32
CA MET A 342 -7.15 -7.66 -17.70
C MET A 342 -7.40 -6.66 -16.56
N THR A 343 -6.36 -5.91 -16.21
CA THR A 343 -6.38 -4.90 -15.14
C THR A 343 -5.54 -3.69 -15.54
N PRO A 344 -5.82 -2.49 -15.00
CA PRO A 344 -4.99 -1.32 -15.26
C PRO A 344 -3.69 -1.39 -14.44
N PHE A 345 -2.59 -1.03 -15.09
CA PHE A 345 -1.26 -0.93 -14.50
C PHE A 345 -0.72 0.48 -14.61
N ASN A 346 -0.01 0.88 -13.55
CA ASN A 346 1.04 1.87 -13.68
C ASN A 346 2.34 1.12 -14.07
N VAL A 347 2.92 1.49 -15.21
CA VAL A 347 4.16 0.87 -15.71
C VAL A 347 5.33 1.76 -15.32
N ILE A 348 6.35 1.20 -14.68
CA ILE A 348 7.55 1.94 -14.25
C ILE A 348 8.78 1.29 -14.84
N THR A 349 9.61 2.05 -15.54
CA THR A 349 10.86 1.51 -16.10
C THR A 349 11.98 1.62 -15.07
N GLY A 350 12.48 0.48 -14.59
CA GLY A 350 13.60 0.40 -13.65
C GLY A 350 14.89 -0.03 -14.34
N SER A 351 16.03 0.49 -13.89
CA SER A 351 17.35 0.02 -14.37
C SER A 351 18.30 -0.34 -13.22
N TRP A 352 18.94 -1.51 -13.31
CA TRP A 352 19.92 -1.99 -12.33
C TRP A 352 20.90 -2.98 -12.98
N TRP A 353 22.03 -3.18 -12.33
CA TRP A 353 23.01 -4.19 -12.74
C TRP A 353 22.62 -5.58 -12.22
N ASP A 354 22.76 -6.59 -13.07
CA ASP A 354 22.63 -8.00 -12.73
C ASP A 354 23.97 -8.70 -12.99
N ALA A 355 24.32 -9.69 -12.19
CA ALA A 355 25.55 -10.45 -12.33
C ALA A 355 25.63 -11.24 -13.65
N GLY A 356 24.50 -11.42 -14.36
CA GLY A 356 24.47 -12.09 -15.66
C GLY A 356 24.64 -13.60 -15.59
N ILE A 357 24.21 -14.21 -14.47
CA ILE A 357 24.35 -15.64 -14.18
C ILE A 357 23.06 -16.40 -14.49
N ASP A 358 21.89 -15.75 -14.33
CA ASP A 358 20.59 -16.35 -14.60
C ASP A 358 20.37 -16.51 -16.12
N GLU A 359 20.12 -17.74 -16.58
CA GLU A 359 20.02 -18.06 -18.00
C GLU A 359 18.88 -17.32 -18.73
N ASP A 360 17.76 -17.06 -18.04
CA ASP A 360 16.64 -16.33 -18.62
C ASP A 360 16.95 -14.83 -18.70
N VAL A 361 17.56 -14.27 -17.65
CA VAL A 361 18.04 -12.88 -17.65
C VAL A 361 19.10 -12.65 -18.73
N VAL A 362 20.01 -13.61 -18.96
CA VAL A 362 21.01 -13.49 -20.03
C VAL A 362 20.37 -13.51 -21.43
N GLN A 363 19.31 -14.29 -21.63
CA GLN A 363 18.61 -14.37 -22.91
C GLN A 363 17.68 -13.18 -23.15
N ASN A 364 17.04 -12.71 -22.06
CA ASN A 364 15.93 -11.76 -22.07
C ASN A 364 16.14 -10.66 -21.00
N PRO A 365 17.23 -9.87 -21.03
CA PRO A 365 17.63 -9.01 -19.91
C PRO A 365 16.58 -7.97 -19.49
N ASN A 366 15.81 -7.49 -20.46
CA ASN A 366 14.84 -6.42 -20.28
C ASN A 366 13.38 -6.91 -20.18
N THR A 367 13.13 -8.20 -20.42
CA THR A 367 11.78 -8.79 -20.48
C THR A 367 11.61 -10.01 -19.57
N SER A 368 12.70 -10.56 -19.03
CA SER A 368 12.66 -11.63 -18.03
C SER A 368 11.94 -11.16 -16.78
N THR A 369 11.02 -11.99 -16.30
CA THR A 369 10.29 -11.79 -15.04
C THR A 369 11.06 -12.33 -13.83
N SER A 370 12.21 -12.98 -14.06
CA SER A 370 13.12 -13.41 -12.99
C SER A 370 13.71 -12.19 -12.29
N ILE A 371 13.80 -12.29 -10.96
CA ILE A 371 14.58 -11.32 -10.16
C ILE A 371 16.05 -11.33 -10.63
N GLY A 372 16.56 -12.49 -11.05
CA GLY A 372 17.95 -12.65 -11.45
C GLY A 372 18.90 -12.58 -10.26
N ASN A 373 20.08 -12.00 -10.49
CA ASN A 373 21.13 -11.82 -9.50
C ASN A 373 21.53 -10.34 -9.44
N PRO A 374 20.67 -9.46 -8.89
CA PRO A 374 20.94 -8.04 -8.85
C PRO A 374 22.22 -7.73 -8.06
N ILE A 375 23.09 -6.89 -8.62
CA ILE A 375 24.32 -6.47 -7.98
C ILE A 375 24.00 -5.41 -6.91
N PRO A 376 24.47 -5.59 -5.66
CA PRO A 376 24.23 -4.62 -4.59
C PRO A 376 24.72 -3.22 -4.94
N VAL A 377 23.95 -2.22 -4.51
CA VAL A 377 24.26 -0.80 -4.77
C VAL A 377 25.65 -0.41 -4.23
N SER A 378 26.04 -0.95 -3.08
CA SER A 378 27.38 -0.78 -2.49
C SER A 378 28.50 -1.28 -3.41
N HIS A 379 28.28 -2.38 -4.12
CA HIS A 379 29.24 -2.96 -5.06
C HIS A 379 29.29 -2.16 -6.36
N VAL A 380 28.14 -1.68 -6.85
CA VAL A 380 28.09 -0.77 -8.00
C VAL A 380 28.89 0.50 -7.70
N LYS A 381 28.73 1.11 -6.52
CA LYS A 381 29.54 2.27 -6.12
C LYS A 381 31.04 1.96 -6.06
N ALA A 382 31.42 0.76 -5.63
CA ALA A 382 32.82 0.36 -5.57
C ALA A 382 33.44 0.15 -6.96
N ALA A 383 32.62 -0.06 -7.98
CA ALA A 383 33.06 -0.23 -9.35
C ALA A 383 33.40 1.08 -10.06
N ASP A 384 32.94 2.26 -9.58
CA ASP A 384 33.34 3.57 -10.11
C ASP A 384 34.84 3.82 -9.82
N MET A 385 35.69 3.39 -10.77
CA MET A 385 37.14 3.33 -10.57
C MET A 385 37.81 4.68 -10.80
N ASP A 386 37.24 5.52 -11.66
CA ASP A 386 37.78 6.83 -11.98
C ASP A 386 37.16 7.96 -11.15
N GLY A 387 36.09 7.67 -10.41
CA GLY A 387 35.43 8.57 -9.46
C GLY A 387 34.62 9.67 -10.15
N ASP A 388 34.16 9.43 -11.38
CA ASP A 388 33.34 10.39 -12.13
C ASP A 388 31.84 10.32 -11.76
N GLY A 389 31.45 9.34 -10.94
CA GLY A 389 30.09 9.13 -10.48
C GLY A 389 29.20 8.39 -11.49
N VAL A 390 29.78 7.79 -12.53
CA VAL A 390 29.10 6.99 -13.55
C VAL A 390 29.74 5.62 -13.61
N VAL A 391 28.93 4.56 -13.55
CA VAL A 391 29.46 3.18 -13.64
C VAL A 391 29.25 2.64 -15.04
N THR A 392 30.35 2.30 -15.70
CA THR A 392 30.36 1.70 -17.04
C THR A 392 30.33 0.17 -17.00
N LEU A 393 30.00 -0.44 -18.13
CA LEU A 393 30.05 -1.91 -18.29
C LEU A 393 31.46 -2.47 -18.06
N ASP A 394 32.49 -1.75 -18.52
CA ASP A 394 33.88 -2.20 -18.38
C ASP A 394 34.32 -2.16 -16.91
N GLU A 395 33.90 -1.14 -16.17
CA GLU A 395 34.18 -0.99 -14.73
C GLU A 395 33.53 -2.07 -13.90
N ILE A 396 32.21 -2.27 -14.04
CA ILE A 396 31.48 -3.28 -13.26
C ILE A 396 31.98 -4.70 -13.55
N ARG A 397 32.45 -4.97 -14.78
CA ARG A 397 33.03 -6.26 -15.16
C ARG A 397 34.49 -6.45 -14.76
N SER A 398 35.16 -5.38 -14.33
CA SER A 398 36.57 -5.41 -13.92
C SER A 398 36.76 -5.24 -12.41
N VAL A 399 35.68 -4.94 -11.67
CA VAL A 399 35.73 -4.72 -10.23
C VAL A 399 36.11 -6.02 -9.50
N ASP A 400 37.07 -5.91 -8.59
CA ASP A 400 37.55 -6.96 -7.67
C ASP A 400 37.46 -6.41 -6.24
N ILE A 401 36.26 -6.48 -5.69
CA ILE A 401 35.87 -6.07 -4.35
C ILE A 401 36.46 -7.03 -3.31
N THR A 402 36.54 -8.33 -3.63
CA THR A 402 37.09 -9.35 -2.71
C THR A 402 38.62 -9.27 -2.60
N GLY A 403 39.29 -8.69 -3.59
CA GLY A 403 40.73 -8.52 -3.67
C GLY A 403 41.47 -9.83 -3.96
N ASP A 404 40.81 -10.81 -4.58
CA ASP A 404 41.37 -12.12 -4.87
C ASP A 404 42.09 -12.19 -6.22
N GLY A 405 42.02 -11.12 -7.01
CA GLY A 405 42.67 -10.96 -8.31
C GLY A 405 41.79 -11.34 -9.50
N GLU A 406 40.55 -11.79 -9.27
CA GLU A 406 39.56 -12.07 -10.32
C GLU A 406 38.39 -11.07 -10.21
N PRO A 407 37.78 -10.63 -11.33
CA PRO A 407 36.59 -9.79 -11.24
C PRO A 407 35.41 -10.51 -10.60
N ASP A 408 34.66 -9.84 -9.73
CA ASP A 408 33.49 -10.42 -9.04
C ASP A 408 32.29 -10.59 -9.99
N TYR A 409 32.15 -9.70 -10.98
CA TYR A 409 31.00 -9.66 -11.89
C TYR A 409 31.39 -9.63 -13.38
N PRO A 410 32.20 -10.59 -13.87
CA PRO A 410 32.74 -10.55 -15.24
C PRO A 410 31.66 -10.61 -16.33
N ASP A 411 30.51 -11.19 -16.01
CA ASP A 411 29.37 -11.37 -16.91
C ASP A 411 28.25 -10.33 -16.71
N ALA A 412 28.49 -9.30 -15.88
CA ALA A 412 27.47 -8.31 -15.52
C ALA A 412 26.73 -7.73 -16.73
N ILE A 413 25.43 -7.52 -16.58
CA ILE A 413 24.59 -6.88 -17.59
C ILE A 413 23.77 -5.77 -16.95
N LEU A 414 23.57 -4.68 -17.69
CA LEU A 414 22.63 -3.63 -17.30
C LEU A 414 21.25 -4.02 -17.80
N ARG A 415 20.31 -4.17 -16.88
CA ARG A 415 18.90 -4.43 -17.18
C ARG A 415 18.13 -3.12 -17.17
N THR A 416 17.19 -2.98 -18.10
CA THR A 416 16.18 -1.93 -18.12
C THR A 416 14.84 -2.60 -18.33
N VAL A 417 14.04 -2.69 -17.27
CA VAL A 417 12.85 -3.54 -17.21
C VAL A 417 11.62 -2.69 -16.90
N ASP A 418 10.54 -2.94 -17.63
CA ASP A 418 9.22 -2.37 -17.31
C ASP A 418 8.54 -3.20 -16.22
N LEU A 419 8.15 -2.52 -15.14
CA LEU A 419 7.52 -3.10 -13.96
C LEU A 419 6.04 -2.73 -13.92
N PHE A 420 5.18 -3.73 -13.81
CA PHE A 420 3.73 -3.60 -13.96
C PHE A 420 3.06 -3.62 -12.58
N TYR A 421 2.74 -2.45 -12.03
CA TYR A 421 2.08 -2.31 -10.73
C TYR A 421 0.56 -2.16 -10.88
N PRO A 422 -0.25 -3.13 -10.42
CA PRO A 422 -1.70 -3.10 -10.62
C PRO A 422 -2.34 -2.00 -9.80
N VAL A 423 -3.26 -1.24 -10.41
CA VAL A 423 -3.95 -0.13 -9.74
C VAL A 423 -5.36 -0.55 -9.33
N ASN A 424 -5.71 -0.28 -8.07
CA ASN A 424 -7.00 -0.66 -7.46
C ASN A 424 -7.77 0.49 -6.81
N HIS A 425 -7.25 1.71 -6.89
CA HIS A 425 -7.83 2.91 -6.30
C HIS A 425 -7.89 4.04 -7.32
N ASN A 426 -8.42 5.20 -6.93
CA ASN A 426 -8.84 6.29 -7.83
C ASN A 426 -10.01 5.84 -8.72
N ILE A 427 -10.97 5.12 -8.13
CA ILE A 427 -12.12 4.58 -8.84
C ILE A 427 -13.02 5.73 -9.30
N ALA A 428 -13.15 5.89 -10.61
CA ALA A 428 -14.04 6.82 -11.27
C ALA A 428 -15.47 6.27 -11.35
N GLY A 429 -16.44 7.17 -11.24
CA GLY A 429 -17.84 6.96 -11.59
C GLY A 429 -18.37 8.16 -12.35
N SER A 430 -19.66 8.17 -12.66
CA SER A 430 -20.28 9.17 -13.55
C SER A 430 -20.33 10.62 -13.02
N MET A 431 -19.74 10.89 -11.86
CA MET A 431 -19.77 12.20 -11.19
C MET A 431 -18.44 12.56 -10.50
N LYS A 432 -17.53 11.59 -10.35
CA LYS A 432 -16.27 11.71 -9.61
C LYS A 432 -15.22 10.87 -10.30
N GLY A 433 -13.98 11.34 -10.34
CA GLY A 433 -12.89 10.69 -11.05
C GLY A 433 -12.04 11.70 -11.79
N LEU A 434 -10.80 11.30 -12.10
CA LEU A 434 -9.89 12.07 -12.95
C LEU A 434 -10.36 12.14 -14.41
N SER A 435 -11.17 11.16 -14.82
CA SER A 435 -11.90 11.09 -16.09
C SER A 435 -13.15 10.24 -15.88
N GLU A 436 -14.10 10.34 -16.80
CA GLU A 436 -15.25 9.43 -16.86
C GLU A 436 -14.79 7.99 -17.12
N PRO A 437 -15.49 6.97 -16.58
CA PRO A 437 -15.21 5.57 -16.86
C PRO A 437 -15.12 5.27 -18.36
N LEU A 438 -14.25 4.32 -18.75
CA LEU A 438 -14.06 3.97 -20.16
C LEU A 438 -15.36 3.45 -20.78
N SER A 439 -15.73 4.06 -21.90
CA SER A 439 -16.76 3.59 -22.84
C SER A 439 -16.12 2.69 -23.93
N CYS A 440 -16.96 2.15 -24.82
CA CYS A 440 -16.49 1.26 -25.89
C CYS A 440 -15.40 1.89 -26.76
N ASP A 441 -15.50 3.18 -27.10
CA ASP A 441 -14.52 3.94 -27.88
C ASP A 441 -13.26 4.34 -27.09
N GLY A 442 -13.27 4.19 -25.76
CA GLY A 442 -12.07 4.30 -24.94
C GLY A 442 -11.12 3.11 -25.09
N CYS A 443 -11.65 1.94 -25.49
CA CYS A 443 -10.87 0.72 -25.69
C CYS A 443 -10.77 0.30 -27.17
N HIS A 444 -11.85 0.45 -27.93
CA HIS A 444 -11.98 0.01 -29.31
C HIS A 444 -11.92 1.17 -30.32
N GLY A 445 -11.48 0.88 -31.54
CA GLY A 445 -11.45 1.85 -32.64
C GLY A 445 -10.28 2.85 -32.61
N VAL A 446 -9.33 2.66 -31.69
CA VAL A 446 -8.12 3.51 -31.56
C VAL A 446 -7.20 3.43 -32.80
N SER A 447 -7.36 2.38 -33.60
CA SER A 447 -6.63 2.14 -34.86
C SER A 447 -7.58 2.09 -36.07
N ALA A 448 -8.49 3.06 -36.20
CA ALA A 448 -9.58 3.10 -37.19
C ALA A 448 -9.18 3.07 -38.69
N THR A 449 -7.90 2.88 -39.06
CA THR A 449 -7.47 2.74 -40.46
C THR A 449 -6.40 1.65 -40.62
N ASP A 450 -6.40 0.94 -41.76
CA ASP A 450 -5.38 -0.06 -42.12
C ASP A 450 -3.94 0.47 -41.98
N PHE A 451 -3.73 1.75 -42.29
CA PHE A 451 -2.43 2.41 -42.15
C PHE A 451 -2.01 2.52 -40.68
N LEU A 452 -2.94 2.94 -39.81
CA LEU A 452 -2.67 3.02 -38.38
C LEU A 452 -2.49 1.62 -37.79
N GLN A 453 -3.27 0.61 -38.21
CA GLN A 453 -3.02 -0.76 -37.77
C GLN A 453 -1.63 -1.25 -38.14
N GLN A 454 -1.19 -1.08 -39.39
CA GLN A 454 0.16 -1.51 -39.81
C GLN A 454 1.28 -0.76 -39.09
N ALA A 455 1.03 0.48 -38.65
CA ALA A 455 2.01 1.27 -37.91
C ALA A 455 2.08 0.91 -36.41
N HIS A 456 0.97 0.46 -35.80
CA HIS A 456 0.89 0.13 -34.37
C HIS A 456 1.04 -1.37 -34.08
N PHE A 457 0.61 -2.23 -35.01
CA PHE A 457 0.56 -3.68 -34.89
C PHE A 457 1.25 -4.30 -36.12
N PRO A 458 2.60 -4.24 -36.18
CA PRO A 458 3.34 -4.72 -37.33
C PRO A 458 3.29 -6.26 -37.42
N GLY A 459 3.63 -6.79 -38.59
CA GLY A 459 3.39 -8.21 -38.91
C GLY A 459 4.26 -9.19 -38.11
N PRO A 460 4.01 -10.51 -38.23
CA PRO A 460 4.78 -11.53 -37.52
C PRO A 460 6.29 -11.40 -37.77
N GLY A 461 7.06 -11.11 -36.72
CA GLY A 461 8.51 -10.95 -36.76
C GLY A 461 9.01 -9.50 -36.88
N GLU A 462 8.11 -8.51 -36.86
CA GLU A 462 8.44 -7.09 -36.75
C GLU A 462 8.17 -6.60 -35.32
N GLU A 463 9.07 -5.79 -34.75
CA GLU A 463 8.88 -5.22 -33.41
C GLU A 463 7.82 -4.10 -33.47
N PRO A 464 6.81 -4.11 -32.58
CA PRO A 464 5.89 -2.99 -32.41
C PRO A 464 6.68 -1.71 -32.17
N ALA A 465 6.35 -0.64 -32.91
CA ALA A 465 6.89 0.67 -32.57
C ALA A 465 6.38 1.05 -31.17
N ASP A 466 7.27 1.45 -30.28
CA ASP A 466 6.88 2.00 -28.98
C ASP A 466 5.96 3.21 -29.24
N CYS A 467 4.75 3.14 -28.68
CA CYS A 467 3.71 4.14 -28.85
C CYS A 467 4.23 5.55 -28.53
N LEU A 468 5.13 5.66 -27.55
CA LEU A 468 5.69 6.93 -27.09
C LEU A 468 6.72 7.53 -28.06
N GLN A 469 7.17 6.79 -29.06
CA GLN A 469 8.00 7.35 -30.14
C GLN A 469 7.20 8.30 -31.04
N CYS A 470 5.88 8.13 -31.11
CA CYS A 470 5.00 8.88 -32.01
C CYS A 470 3.85 9.60 -31.30
N HIS A 471 3.45 9.16 -30.11
CA HIS A 471 2.35 9.73 -29.33
C HIS A 471 2.83 10.31 -28.00
N GLU A 472 2.24 11.43 -27.60
CA GLU A 472 2.44 12.00 -26.26
C GLU A 472 1.68 11.21 -25.18
N VAL A 473 0.64 10.45 -25.57
CA VAL A 473 -0.21 9.65 -24.66
C VAL A 473 -0.37 8.24 -25.21
N ARG A 474 -0.06 7.23 -24.39
CA ARG A 474 -0.32 5.83 -24.73
C ARG A 474 -1.83 5.54 -24.60
N PRO A 475 -2.48 4.92 -25.60
CA PRO A 475 -3.86 4.48 -25.44
C PRO A 475 -3.95 3.42 -24.33
N PRO A 476 -5.11 3.29 -23.65
CA PRO A 476 -5.28 2.29 -22.59
C PRO A 476 -5.02 0.86 -23.09
N MET A 477 -5.45 0.58 -24.33
CA MET A 477 -5.33 -0.73 -24.97
C MET A 477 -4.15 -0.78 -25.94
N ASP A 478 -3.25 -1.72 -25.67
CA ASP A 478 -2.20 -2.14 -26.59
C ASP A 478 -2.47 -3.60 -26.99
N TRP A 479 -3.15 -3.79 -28.13
CA TRP A 479 -3.63 -5.10 -28.55
C TRP A 479 -2.50 -6.10 -28.80
N ALA A 480 -1.38 -5.66 -29.38
CA ALA A 480 -0.21 -6.53 -29.59
C ALA A 480 0.42 -6.94 -28.26
N PHE A 481 0.58 -6.00 -27.31
CA PHE A 481 1.04 -6.32 -25.96
C PHE A 481 0.14 -7.35 -25.26
N LEU A 482 -1.17 -7.27 -25.49
CA LEU A 482 -2.16 -8.21 -24.94
C LEU A 482 -2.21 -9.57 -25.66
N GLY A 483 -1.45 -9.75 -26.75
CA GLY A 483 -1.41 -10.99 -27.54
C GLY A 483 -2.42 -11.07 -28.69
N TYR A 484 -3.05 -9.95 -29.07
CA TYR A 484 -3.98 -9.87 -30.20
C TYR A 484 -3.32 -9.25 -31.43
N ASP A 485 -3.61 -9.80 -32.62
CA ASP A 485 -3.12 -9.25 -33.89
C ASP A 485 -3.65 -7.84 -34.20
N ARG A 486 -4.85 -7.51 -33.67
CA ARG A 486 -5.58 -6.24 -33.86
C ARG A 486 -6.73 -6.15 -32.88
N ASP A 487 -7.46 -5.03 -32.90
CA ASP A 487 -8.70 -4.84 -32.16
C ASP A 487 -9.70 -6.00 -32.43
N PRO A 488 -10.06 -6.80 -31.41
CA PRO A 488 -10.97 -7.95 -31.57
C PRO A 488 -12.37 -7.56 -32.05
N ALA A 489 -12.75 -6.30 -31.84
CA ALA A 489 -14.04 -5.76 -32.26
C ALA A 489 -13.97 -5.08 -33.63
N GLU A 490 -12.85 -5.11 -34.34
CA GLU A 490 -12.73 -4.51 -35.67
C GLU A 490 -13.76 -5.10 -36.66
N THR A 491 -14.45 -4.21 -37.39
CA THR A 491 -15.39 -4.56 -38.47
C THR A 491 -14.99 -3.90 -39.78
N ASP A 492 -15.46 -4.45 -40.91
CA ASP A 492 -15.38 -3.79 -42.22
C ASP A 492 -16.81 -3.49 -42.74
N PRO A 493 -17.21 -2.20 -42.87
CA PRO A 493 -16.45 -1.00 -42.52
C PRO A 493 -16.28 -0.82 -41.00
N PRO A 494 -15.32 0.00 -40.53
CA PRO A 494 -15.09 0.23 -39.12
C PRO A 494 -16.36 0.70 -38.39
N THR A 495 -16.69 0.01 -37.30
CA THR A 495 -17.79 0.38 -36.43
C THR A 495 -17.43 1.65 -35.67
N ASN A 496 -18.35 2.61 -35.63
CA ASN A 496 -18.20 3.79 -34.80
C ASN A 496 -18.59 3.45 -33.35
N TRP A 497 -17.61 3.17 -32.50
CA TRP A 497 -17.85 2.81 -31.10
C TRP A 497 -18.33 3.97 -30.24
N SER A 498 -18.19 5.23 -30.69
CA SER A 498 -18.69 6.42 -29.96
C SER A 498 -20.22 6.53 -29.93
N ASP A 499 -20.92 5.78 -30.79
CA ASP A 499 -22.38 5.69 -30.80
C ASP A 499 -22.91 4.54 -29.90
N MET A 500 -22.02 3.78 -29.24
CA MET A 500 -22.40 2.69 -28.35
C MET A 500 -22.32 3.09 -26.87
N ASP A 501 -23.45 2.98 -26.18
CA ASP A 501 -23.55 3.27 -24.75
C ASP A 501 -23.48 2.01 -23.88
N VAL A 502 -22.79 2.12 -22.74
CA VAL A 502 -22.83 1.13 -21.67
C VAL A 502 -24.03 1.45 -20.76
N THR A 503 -25.05 0.61 -20.77
CA THR A 503 -26.28 0.83 -19.99
C THR A 503 -26.18 0.19 -18.61
N VAL A 504 -26.48 0.92 -17.53
CA VAL A 504 -26.47 0.35 -16.17
C VAL A 504 -27.88 -0.01 -15.70
N THR A 505 -28.05 -1.23 -15.21
CA THR A 505 -29.28 -1.70 -14.57
C THR A 505 -28.99 -2.11 -13.13
N TYR A 506 -29.72 -1.52 -12.18
CA TYR A 506 -29.62 -1.84 -10.76
C TYR A 506 -30.78 -2.75 -10.33
N PRO A 507 -30.52 -3.91 -9.72
CA PRO A 507 -31.58 -4.79 -9.21
C PRO A 507 -32.26 -4.22 -7.95
N ARG A 508 -31.61 -3.27 -7.25
CA ARG A 508 -32.14 -2.50 -6.11
C ARG A 508 -31.73 -1.04 -6.24
N GLN A 509 -32.60 -0.11 -5.82
CA GLN A 509 -32.19 1.29 -5.71
C GLN A 509 -31.03 1.42 -4.70
N PRO A 510 -30.03 2.29 -4.97
CA PRO A 510 -28.86 2.41 -4.12
C PRO A 510 -29.25 2.72 -2.67
N PRO A 511 -28.51 2.19 -1.66
CA PRO A 511 -28.77 2.52 -0.27
C PRO A 511 -28.53 4.02 -0.07
N GLY A 512 -29.59 4.81 0.08
CA GLY A 512 -29.46 6.26 0.29
C GLY A 512 -30.66 7.13 -0.09
N GLN A 513 -31.58 6.67 -0.94
CA GLN A 513 -32.80 7.43 -1.28
C GLN A 513 -34.04 7.05 -0.47
N ILE A 514 -33.86 6.77 0.83
CA ILE A 514 -35.00 6.79 1.75
C ILE A 514 -35.02 8.19 2.35
N GLU A 515 -35.93 9.06 1.88
CA GLU A 515 -36.31 10.27 2.62
C GLU A 515 -36.63 9.85 4.06
N ARG A 516 -35.74 10.15 5.00
CA ARG A 516 -36.06 10.03 6.41
C ARG A 516 -36.89 11.25 6.78
N GLU A 517 -38.17 11.04 7.10
CA GLU A 517 -38.97 12.07 7.74
C GLU A 517 -38.23 12.60 8.98
N PRO A 518 -38.30 13.92 9.25
CA PRO A 518 -37.60 14.51 10.37
C PRO A 518 -38.08 13.87 11.67
N ALA A 519 -37.15 13.30 12.43
CA ALA A 519 -37.42 12.82 13.77
C ALA A 519 -37.81 14.03 14.66
N PHE A 520 -39.01 13.98 15.23
CA PHE A 520 -39.48 14.92 16.26
C PHE A 520 -38.69 14.80 17.56
#